data_AF-A0A085MG12-F1
#
_entry.id   AF-A0A085MG12-F1
#
_cell.length_a   1.000
_cell.length_b   1.000
_cell.length_c   1.000
_cell.angle_alpha   90.00
_cell.angle_beta   90.00
_cell.angle_gamma   90.00
#
_symmetry.space_group_name_H-M   'P 1'
#
loop_
_entity.id
_entity.type
_entity.pdbx_description
1 polymer ?
#
loop_
_entity_poly.entity_id
_entity_poly.type
_entity_poly.pdbx_seq_one_letter_code
_entity_poly.pdbx_strand_id
1 'polypeptide(L)'
;MIRVTLRDNQIDFDDHAFAFEEWPQWKPKMAFGQVPCLYDGGKPIVQSGAIMRHLARRYNLYGSPDEMDWVDQVYEQGKDVLTKLNQMIYREYEKKDEFIKTVLPEELGKLEKHIKGKQFFAGNKPSIADYSIFCLLEQIVALTPQSLDQFPALKSFHDSFAARPNLKHYLQSSEYKNRPFTGSGKL
;
A
#
# COMPACT_ATOMS: atom_id res chain seq x y z
N MET A 1 0.76 -3.55 -0.13
CA MET A 1 -0.69 -3.59 0.17
C MET A 1 -1.29 -4.98 0.04
N ILE A 2 -1.35 -5.64 -1.13
CA ILE A 2 -2.06 -6.94 -1.30
C ILE A 2 -1.65 -8.00 -0.26
N ARG A 3 -0.35 -8.30 -0.13
CA ARG A 3 0.16 -9.25 0.88
C ARG A 3 -0.18 -8.83 2.30
N VAL A 4 0.01 -7.56 2.62
CA VAL A 4 -0.32 -6.99 3.94
C VAL A 4 -1.80 -7.19 4.26
N THR A 5 -2.70 -6.94 3.31
CA THR A 5 -4.13 -7.18 3.45
C THR A 5 -4.44 -8.66 3.69
N LEU A 6 -3.86 -9.56 2.90
CA LEU A 6 -4.08 -11.00 3.04
C LEU A 6 -3.56 -11.52 4.39
N ARG A 7 -2.33 -11.14 4.77
CA ARG A 7 -1.68 -11.56 6.03
C ARG A 7 -2.42 -11.04 7.26
N ASP A 8 -2.80 -9.76 7.29
CA ASP A 8 -3.51 -9.19 8.44
C ASP A 8 -4.90 -9.81 8.64
N ASN A 9 -5.56 -10.21 7.55
CA ASN A 9 -6.86 -10.88 7.58
C ASN A 9 -6.76 -12.42 7.67
N GLN A 10 -5.56 -12.99 7.83
CA GLN A 10 -5.33 -14.44 7.92
C GLN A 10 -5.94 -15.20 6.72
N ILE A 11 -5.84 -14.61 5.53
CA ILE A 11 -6.26 -15.24 4.29
C ILE A 11 -5.06 -16.00 3.74
N ASP A 12 -5.18 -17.31 3.66
CA ASP A 12 -4.15 -18.16 3.07
C ASP A 12 -3.99 -17.88 1.58
N PHE A 13 -2.73 -17.79 1.14
CA PHE A 13 -2.39 -17.61 -0.27
C PHE A 13 -0.98 -18.13 -0.53
N ASP A 14 -0.76 -18.61 -1.74
CA ASP A 14 0.57 -18.96 -2.23
C ASP A 14 1.27 -17.70 -2.74
N ASP A 15 2.34 -17.28 -2.05
CA ASP A 15 3.15 -16.14 -2.48
C ASP A 15 4.20 -16.57 -3.51
N HIS A 16 3.85 -16.45 -4.79
CA HIS A 16 4.77 -16.73 -5.88
C HIS A 16 5.61 -15.49 -6.25
N ALA A 17 6.82 -15.41 -5.70
CA ALA A 17 7.85 -14.49 -6.14
C ALA A 17 8.78 -15.17 -7.16
N PHE A 18 9.30 -14.39 -8.11
CA PHE A 18 10.21 -14.87 -9.14
C PHE A 18 11.31 -13.82 -9.37
N ALA A 19 12.46 -14.28 -9.86
CA ALA A 19 13.60 -13.42 -10.20
C ALA A 19 13.33 -12.66 -11.52
N PHE A 20 14.00 -11.53 -11.75
CA PHE A 20 13.74 -10.71 -12.93
C PHE A 20 14.00 -11.47 -14.25
N GLU A 21 14.95 -12.39 -14.24
CA GLU A 21 15.33 -13.27 -15.34
C GLU A 21 14.17 -14.19 -15.77
N GLU A 22 13.26 -14.49 -14.84
CA GLU A 22 12.05 -15.27 -15.07
C GLU A 22 10.90 -14.42 -15.64
N TRP A 23 11.02 -13.09 -15.67
CA TRP A 23 9.93 -12.25 -16.15
C TRP A 23 9.48 -12.53 -17.60
N PRO A 24 10.38 -12.82 -18.57
CA PRO A 24 9.99 -13.11 -19.95
C PRO A 24 9.04 -14.32 -20.09
N GLN A 25 9.11 -15.34 -19.23
CA GLN A 25 8.17 -16.48 -19.25
C GLN A 25 6.79 -16.15 -18.65
N TRP A 26 6.73 -15.16 -17.76
CA TRP A 26 5.49 -14.75 -17.07
C TRP A 26 4.74 -13.67 -17.83
N LYS A 27 5.44 -12.73 -18.48
CA LYS A 27 4.85 -11.58 -19.15
C LYS A 27 3.72 -11.94 -20.14
N PRO A 28 3.85 -12.97 -21.02
CA PRO A 28 2.78 -13.34 -21.95
C PRO A 28 1.52 -13.89 -21.26
N LYS A 29 1.64 -14.36 -20.01
CA LYS A 29 0.52 -14.90 -19.21
C LYS A 29 -0.27 -13.81 -18.50
N MET A 30 0.21 -12.57 -18.49
CA MET A 30 -0.45 -11.43 -17.85
C MET A 30 -1.25 -10.67 -18.89
N ALA A 31 -2.55 -10.42 -18.63
CA ALA A 31 -3.45 -9.80 -19.60
C ALA A 31 -2.95 -8.45 -20.15
N PHE A 32 -2.19 -7.69 -19.36
CA PHE A 32 -1.58 -6.41 -19.76
C PHE A 32 -0.04 -6.42 -19.70
N GLY A 33 0.57 -7.59 -19.65
CA GLY A 33 2.04 -7.73 -19.64
C GLY A 33 2.72 -7.06 -18.44
N GLN A 34 2.05 -7.03 -17.27
CA GLN A 34 2.55 -6.46 -16.02
C GLN A 34 2.08 -7.27 -14.81
N VAL A 35 2.87 -7.22 -13.73
CA VAL A 35 2.49 -7.69 -12.38
C VAL A 35 1.97 -6.52 -11.54
N PRO A 36 1.19 -6.76 -10.46
CA PRO A 36 0.80 -8.06 -9.87
C PRO A 36 -0.36 -8.77 -10.57
N CYS A 37 -0.49 -10.07 -10.25
CA CYS A 37 -1.63 -10.93 -10.58
C CYS A 37 -2.03 -11.73 -9.33
N LEU A 38 -3.33 -11.83 -9.06
CA LEU A 38 -3.92 -12.73 -8.08
C LEU A 38 -4.69 -13.82 -8.84
N TYR A 39 -4.42 -15.09 -8.52
CA TYR A 39 -5.26 -16.19 -8.96
C TYR A 39 -6.26 -16.52 -7.85
N ASP A 40 -7.55 -16.47 -8.15
CA ASP A 40 -8.61 -16.82 -7.22
C ASP A 40 -9.61 -17.75 -7.92
N GLY A 41 -9.72 -18.99 -7.44
CA GLY A 41 -10.52 -20.03 -8.09
C GLY A 41 -10.08 -20.32 -9.53
N GLY A 42 -8.77 -20.22 -9.82
CA GLY A 42 -8.21 -20.37 -11.16
C GLY A 42 -8.40 -19.16 -12.09
N LYS A 43 -9.12 -18.12 -11.67
CA LYS A 43 -9.31 -16.90 -12.45
C LYS A 43 -8.17 -15.90 -12.16
N PRO A 44 -7.39 -15.47 -13.18
CA PRO A 44 -6.39 -14.43 -13.01
C PRO A 44 -7.04 -13.05 -12.91
N ILE A 45 -6.60 -12.26 -11.93
CA ILE A 45 -6.97 -10.87 -11.73
C ILE A 45 -5.67 -10.06 -11.70
N VAL A 46 -5.42 -9.31 -12.77
CA VAL A 46 -4.28 -8.36 -12.84
C VAL A 46 -4.74 -6.96 -12.42
N GLN A 47 -3.81 -6.00 -12.37
CA GLN A 47 -3.99 -4.64 -11.84
C GLN A 47 -4.15 -4.62 -10.33
N SER A 48 -3.20 -3.96 -9.66
CA SER A 48 -3.18 -3.89 -8.19
C SER A 48 -4.48 -3.31 -7.59
N GLY A 49 -5.07 -2.29 -8.22
CA GLY A 49 -6.36 -1.72 -7.80
C GLY A 49 -7.54 -2.68 -7.96
N ALA A 50 -7.59 -3.44 -9.05
CA ALA A 50 -8.65 -4.42 -9.26
C ALA A 50 -8.55 -5.58 -8.25
N ILE A 51 -7.33 -6.04 -7.96
CA ILE A 51 -7.06 -7.04 -6.93
C ILE A 51 -7.52 -6.54 -5.55
N MET A 52 -7.14 -5.32 -5.16
CA MET A 52 -7.56 -4.76 -3.86
C MET A 52 -9.08 -4.67 -3.75
N ARG A 53 -9.77 -4.13 -4.76
CA ARG A 53 -11.25 -4.05 -4.76
C ARG A 53 -11.92 -5.42 -4.79
N HIS A 54 -11.30 -6.42 -5.41
CA HIS A 54 -11.75 -7.82 -5.35
C HIS A 54 -11.68 -8.37 -3.92
N LEU A 55 -10.54 -8.18 -3.24
CA LEU A 55 -10.40 -8.55 -1.83
C LEU A 55 -11.38 -7.79 -0.93
N ALA A 56 -11.61 -6.50 -1.22
CA ALA A 56 -12.57 -5.68 -0.49
C ALA A 56 -13.98 -6.28 -0.50
N ARG A 57 -14.48 -6.64 -1.69
CA ARG A 57 -15.80 -7.28 -1.84
C ARG A 57 -15.85 -8.67 -1.20
N ARG A 58 -14.80 -9.46 -1.34
CA ARG A 58 -14.78 -10.86 -0.87
C ARG A 58 -14.67 -10.97 0.66
N TYR A 59 -13.96 -10.04 1.29
CA TYR A 59 -13.61 -10.12 2.71
C TYR A 59 -14.16 -8.96 3.55
N ASN A 60 -15.16 -8.23 3.04
CA ASN A 60 -15.81 -7.13 3.74
C ASN A 60 -14.85 -6.01 4.18
N LEU A 61 -13.92 -5.62 3.27
CA LEU A 61 -12.92 -4.56 3.48
C LEU A 61 -13.22 -3.32 2.62
N TYR A 62 -14.50 -3.10 2.27
CA TYR A 62 -14.93 -1.98 1.43
C TYR A 62 -15.74 -0.92 2.19
N GLY A 63 -15.91 -1.08 3.51
CA GLY A 63 -16.87 -0.28 4.28
C GLY A 63 -18.32 -0.64 3.96
N SER A 64 -19.24 0.14 4.53
CA SER A 64 -20.66 0.10 4.19
C SER A 64 -20.92 0.70 2.79
N PRO A 65 -22.09 0.45 2.17
CA PRO A 65 -22.43 1.03 0.86
C PRO A 65 -22.23 2.55 0.77
N ASP A 66 -22.57 3.29 1.83
CA ASP A 66 -22.43 4.75 1.88
C ASP A 66 -20.97 5.22 2.02
N GLU A 67 -20.05 4.31 2.34
CA GLU A 67 -18.62 4.59 2.53
C GLU A 67 -17.76 4.16 1.33
N MET A 68 -18.27 3.32 0.43
CA MET A 68 -17.48 2.71 -0.65
C MET A 68 -16.83 3.76 -1.57
N ASP A 69 -17.58 4.82 -1.92
CA ASP A 69 -17.06 5.91 -2.74
C ASP A 69 -15.92 6.65 -2.04
N TRP A 70 -16.01 6.81 -0.71
CA TRP A 70 -14.96 7.45 0.07
C TRP A 70 -13.73 6.55 0.21
N VAL A 71 -13.93 5.24 0.41
CA VAL A 71 -12.84 4.25 0.39
C VAL A 71 -12.08 4.31 -0.92
N ASP A 72 -12.78 4.36 -2.05
CA ASP A 72 -12.17 4.47 -3.36
C ASP A 72 -11.42 5.80 -3.56
N GLN A 73 -12.00 6.92 -3.14
CA GLN A 73 -11.33 8.23 -3.20
C GLN A 73 -10.02 8.24 -2.41
N VAL A 74 -10.01 7.73 -1.18
CA VAL A 74 -8.78 7.66 -0.37
C VAL A 74 -7.78 6.69 -0.98
N TYR A 75 -8.24 5.55 -1.49
CA TYR A 75 -7.39 4.58 -2.16
C TYR A 75 -6.69 5.19 -3.39
N GLU A 76 -7.43 5.88 -4.25
CA GLU A 76 -6.88 6.54 -5.45
C GLU A 76 -5.99 7.74 -5.08
N GLN A 77 -6.33 8.51 -4.05
CA GLN A 77 -5.43 9.56 -3.55
C GLN A 77 -4.08 8.95 -3.09
N GLY A 78 -4.10 7.83 -2.37
CA GLY A 78 -2.88 7.10 -2.01
C GLY A 78 -2.08 6.64 -3.24
N LYS A 79 -2.77 6.24 -4.31
CA LYS A 79 -2.16 5.87 -5.60
C LYS A 79 -1.51 7.05 -6.30
N ASP A 80 -2.08 8.24 -6.23
CA ASP A 80 -1.48 9.46 -6.78
C ASP A 80 -0.18 9.81 -6.05
N VAL A 81 -0.16 9.75 -4.71
CA VAL A 81 1.06 9.96 -3.91
C VAL A 81 2.10 8.90 -4.24
N LEU A 82 1.72 7.63 -4.34
CA LEU A 82 2.62 6.55 -4.72
C LEU A 82 3.20 6.73 -6.13
N THR A 83 2.40 7.27 -7.06
CA THR A 83 2.85 7.57 -8.42
C THR A 83 3.92 8.66 -8.41
N LYS A 84 3.71 9.76 -7.67
CA LYS A 84 4.69 10.83 -7.49
C LYS A 84 5.98 10.32 -6.84
N LEU A 85 5.84 9.50 -5.79
CA LEU A 85 6.95 8.86 -5.09
C LEU A 85 7.76 7.96 -6.04
N ASN A 86 7.10 7.12 -6.84
CA ASN A 86 7.77 6.26 -7.81
C ASN A 86 8.44 7.05 -8.94
N GLN A 87 7.82 8.14 -9.42
CA GLN A 87 8.45 9.03 -10.40
C GLN A 87 9.78 9.56 -9.84
N MET A 88 9.78 10.08 -8.60
CA MET A 88 11.00 10.51 -7.94
C MET A 88 12.02 9.36 -7.81
N ILE A 89 11.62 8.19 -7.30
CA ILE A 89 12.55 7.07 -7.06
C ILE A 89 13.20 6.55 -8.36
N TYR A 90 12.39 6.30 -9.38
CA TYR A 90 12.85 5.62 -10.60
C TYR A 90 13.36 6.56 -11.68
N ARG A 91 12.97 7.84 -11.67
CA ARG A 91 13.26 8.77 -12.77
C ARG A 91 13.99 10.04 -12.36
N GLU A 92 13.74 10.56 -11.15
CA GLU A 92 14.18 11.90 -10.73
C GLU A 92 14.81 11.86 -9.31
N TYR A 93 15.65 10.87 -9.05
CA TYR A 93 16.13 10.60 -7.70
C TYR A 93 17.05 11.71 -7.17
N GLU A 94 17.71 12.43 -8.07
CA GLU A 94 18.46 13.65 -7.77
C GLU A 94 17.59 14.75 -7.15
N LYS A 95 16.27 14.72 -7.35
CA LYS A 95 15.30 15.65 -6.74
C LYS A 95 14.72 15.14 -5.43
N LYS A 96 15.24 14.04 -4.86
CA LYS A 96 14.74 13.44 -3.61
C LYS A 96 14.57 14.47 -2.49
N ASP A 97 15.58 15.31 -2.25
CA ASP A 97 15.55 16.29 -1.15
C ASP A 97 14.51 17.39 -1.38
N GLU A 98 14.33 17.83 -2.63
CA GLU A 98 13.27 18.77 -2.99
C GLU A 98 11.90 18.13 -2.77
N PHE A 99 11.69 16.91 -3.30
CA PHE A 99 10.46 16.16 -3.12
C PHE A 99 10.06 16.01 -1.65
N ILE A 100 11.02 15.66 -0.78
CA ILE A 100 10.79 15.50 0.66
C ILE A 100 10.42 16.83 1.33
N LYS A 101 10.95 17.96 0.85
CA LYS A 101 10.72 19.29 1.44
C LYS A 101 9.45 19.97 0.93
N THR A 102 9.02 19.70 -0.30
CA THR A 102 7.95 20.47 -0.96
C THR A 102 6.72 19.61 -1.27
N VAL A 103 6.89 18.52 -2.00
CA VAL A 103 5.77 17.71 -2.51
C VAL A 103 5.21 16.80 -1.41
N LEU A 104 6.09 16.08 -0.72
CA LEU A 104 5.69 15.08 0.27
C LEU A 104 4.85 15.68 1.42
N PRO A 105 5.21 16.81 2.04
CA PRO A 105 4.43 17.38 3.13
C PRO A 105 3.04 17.85 2.66
N GLU A 106 2.91 18.36 1.43
CA GLU A 106 1.62 18.76 0.88
C GLU A 106 0.68 17.55 0.72
N GLU A 107 1.19 16.45 0.19
CA GLU A 107 0.41 15.22 0.00
C GLU A 107 0.04 14.55 1.33
N LEU A 108 0.97 14.50 2.29
CA LEU A 108 0.69 13.99 3.64
C LEU A 108 -0.30 14.88 4.38
N GLY A 109 -0.25 16.20 4.21
CA GLY A 109 -1.21 17.14 4.79
C GLY A 109 -2.65 16.89 4.33
N LYS A 110 -2.85 16.48 3.06
CA LYS A 110 -4.17 16.09 2.54
C LYS A 110 -4.70 14.87 3.29
N LEU A 111 -3.87 13.83 3.48
CA LEU A 111 -4.27 12.61 4.20
C LEU A 111 -4.48 12.86 5.71
N GLU A 112 -3.60 13.63 6.35
CA GLU A 112 -3.69 14.05 7.76
C GLU A 112 -5.05 14.68 8.08
N LYS A 113 -5.52 15.59 7.23
CA LYS A 113 -6.83 16.24 7.39
C LYS A 113 -7.97 15.23 7.47
N HIS A 114 -7.89 14.12 6.74
CA HIS A 114 -8.97 13.15 6.62
C HIS A 114 -8.94 12.03 7.66
N ILE A 115 -7.77 11.73 8.24
CA ILE A 115 -7.61 10.75 9.32
C ILE A 115 -7.72 11.36 10.71
N LYS A 116 -7.58 12.69 10.85
CA LYS A 116 -7.67 13.39 12.13
C LYS A 116 -8.96 13.06 12.88
N GLY A 117 -8.80 12.57 14.11
CA GLY A 117 -9.91 12.18 14.99
C GLY A 117 -10.57 10.84 14.64
N LYS A 118 -9.99 10.07 13.71
CA LYS A 118 -10.51 8.77 13.27
C LYS A 118 -9.46 7.68 13.46
N GLN A 119 -9.93 6.44 13.62
CA GLN A 119 -9.07 5.26 13.69
C GLN A 119 -8.71 4.73 12.28
N PHE A 120 -9.64 4.84 11.34
CA PHE A 120 -9.52 4.41 9.95
C PHE A 120 -10.03 5.52 9.03
N PHE A 121 -9.65 5.49 7.76
CA PHE A 121 -10.07 6.49 6.78
C PHE A 121 -11.57 6.42 6.47
N ALA A 122 -12.19 5.25 6.64
CA ALA A 122 -13.62 5.02 6.51
C ALA A 122 -14.14 4.15 7.66
N GLY A 123 -15.37 4.41 8.12
CA GLY A 123 -16.05 3.61 9.13
C GLY A 123 -15.28 3.37 10.42
N ASN A 124 -15.55 2.21 11.02
CA ASN A 124 -14.96 1.77 12.29
C ASN A 124 -14.12 0.48 12.16
N LYS A 125 -13.88 0.04 10.92
CA LYS A 125 -13.10 -1.16 10.59
C LYS A 125 -12.14 -0.82 9.45
N PRO A 126 -10.99 -1.52 9.36
CA PRO A 126 -10.04 -1.29 8.27
C PRO A 126 -10.66 -1.65 6.92
N SER A 127 -10.39 -0.81 5.94
CA SER A 127 -10.73 -0.99 4.52
C SER A 127 -9.48 -1.13 3.67
N ILE A 128 -9.66 -1.40 2.37
CA ILE A 128 -8.53 -1.42 1.42
C ILE A 128 -7.80 -0.08 1.30
N ALA A 129 -8.47 1.04 1.60
CA ALA A 129 -7.83 2.35 1.66
C ALA A 129 -6.78 2.38 2.77
N ASP A 130 -7.12 1.91 3.97
CA ASP A 130 -6.20 1.87 5.11
C ASP A 130 -4.97 1.02 4.83
N TYR A 131 -5.13 -0.16 4.23
CA TYR A 131 -4.00 -1.01 3.82
C TYR A 131 -3.12 -0.37 2.75
N SER A 132 -3.72 0.38 1.81
CA SER A 132 -3.00 1.11 0.77
C SER A 132 -2.18 2.24 1.38
N ILE A 133 -2.80 3.09 2.21
CA ILE A 133 -2.15 4.20 2.89
C ILE A 133 -1.06 3.70 3.84
N PHE A 134 -1.33 2.67 4.65
CA PHE A 134 -0.32 2.08 5.54
C PHE A 134 0.95 1.66 4.77
N CYS A 135 0.81 0.93 3.66
CA CYS A 135 1.97 0.52 2.85
C CYS A 135 2.66 1.68 2.12
N LEU A 136 1.94 2.77 1.83
CA LEU A 136 2.53 4.00 1.31
C LEU A 136 3.37 4.68 2.40
N LEU A 137 2.84 4.79 3.62
CA LEU A 137 3.55 5.38 4.76
C LEU A 137 4.80 4.57 5.12
N GLU A 138 4.76 3.24 5.11
CA GLU A 138 5.93 2.39 5.33
C GLU A 138 7.08 2.73 4.35
N GLN A 139 6.76 2.94 3.06
CA GLN A 139 7.75 3.34 2.06
C GLN A 139 8.29 4.75 2.31
N ILE A 140 7.43 5.67 2.72
CA ILE A 140 7.80 7.05 3.03
C ILE A 140 8.69 7.11 4.28
N VAL A 141 8.38 6.33 5.32
CA VAL A 141 9.19 6.21 6.54
C VAL A 141 10.55 5.58 6.21
N ALA A 142 10.60 4.57 5.34
CA ALA A 142 11.86 4.01 4.86
C ALA A 142 12.70 5.04 4.08
N LEU A 143 12.05 5.92 3.30
CA LEU A 143 12.72 7.00 2.56
C LEU A 143 13.26 8.10 3.49
N THR A 144 12.45 8.50 4.46
CA THR A 144 12.69 9.60 5.41
C THR A 144 12.00 9.30 6.75
N PRO A 145 12.73 8.78 7.76
CA PRO A 145 12.13 8.29 9.01
C PRO A 145 11.31 9.31 9.80
N GLN A 146 11.67 10.60 9.72
CA GLN A 146 11.01 11.70 10.43
C GLN A 146 9.82 12.31 9.66
N SER A 147 9.44 11.72 8.53
CA SER A 147 8.38 12.26 7.64
C SER A 147 7.02 12.45 8.31
N LEU A 148 6.71 11.67 9.36
CA LEU A 148 5.42 11.73 10.06
C LEU A 148 5.42 12.64 11.29
N ASP A 149 6.56 13.23 11.67
CA ASP A 149 6.66 14.02 12.92
C ASP A 149 5.74 15.26 12.93
N GLN A 150 5.46 15.81 11.74
CA GLN A 150 4.55 16.95 11.56
C GLN A 150 3.08 16.54 11.36
N PHE A 151 2.79 15.24 11.30
CA PHE A 151 1.47 14.68 10.98
C PHE A 151 1.02 13.69 12.07
N PRO A 152 0.65 14.21 13.26
CA PRO A 152 0.39 13.35 14.43
C PRO A 152 -0.77 12.38 14.23
N ALA A 153 -1.81 12.73 13.47
CA ALA A 153 -2.91 11.79 13.21
C ALA A 153 -2.47 10.65 12.29
N LEU A 154 -1.71 10.94 11.22
CA LEU A 154 -1.12 9.91 10.36
C LEU A 154 -0.13 9.04 11.11
N LYS A 155 0.72 9.62 11.96
CA LYS A 155 1.64 8.87 12.81
C LYS A 155 0.86 7.92 13.74
N SER A 156 -0.20 8.41 14.39
CA SER A 156 -1.05 7.60 15.25
C SER A 156 -1.76 6.48 14.49
N PHE A 157 -2.28 6.77 13.29
CA PHE A 157 -2.85 5.77 12.38
C PHE A 157 -1.80 4.71 12.03
N HIS A 158 -0.63 5.12 11.56
CA HIS A 158 0.46 4.23 11.17
C HIS A 158 0.85 3.27 12.31
N ASP A 159 1.13 3.83 13.49
CA ASP A 159 1.61 3.07 14.64
C ASP A 159 0.52 2.11 15.17
N SER A 160 -0.74 2.55 15.22
CA SER A 160 -1.86 1.71 15.66
C SER A 160 -2.21 0.62 14.64
N PHE A 161 -2.09 0.90 13.34
CA PHE A 161 -2.31 -0.07 12.28
C PHE A 161 -1.23 -1.15 12.30
N ALA A 162 0.05 -0.77 12.40
CA ALA A 162 1.18 -1.68 12.55
C ALA A 162 1.09 -2.56 13.81
N ALA A 163 0.44 -2.07 14.87
CA ALA A 163 0.27 -2.79 16.13
C ALA A 163 -0.82 -3.88 16.10
N ARG A 164 -1.63 -3.97 15.04
CA ARG A 164 -2.64 -5.03 14.88
C ARG A 164 -1.97 -6.41 14.96
N PRO A 165 -2.47 -7.39 15.73
CA PRO A 165 -1.70 -8.59 16.09
C PRO A 165 -1.09 -9.36 14.91
N ASN A 166 -1.90 -9.63 13.88
CA ASN A 166 -1.47 -10.38 12.70
C ASN A 166 -0.47 -9.59 11.87
N LEU A 167 -0.75 -8.29 11.66
CA LEU A 167 0.16 -7.42 10.94
C LEU A 167 1.49 -7.23 11.69
N LYS A 168 1.46 -6.98 13.00
CA LYS A 168 2.67 -6.85 13.82
C LYS A 168 3.57 -8.08 13.69
N HIS A 169 2.98 -9.27 13.79
CA HIS A 169 3.70 -10.52 13.59
C HIS A 169 4.32 -10.59 12.18
N TYR A 170 3.54 -10.23 11.15
CA TYR A 170 4.02 -10.20 9.78
C TYR A 170 5.17 -9.21 9.55
N LEU A 171 5.05 -7.97 10.03
CA LEU A 171 6.08 -6.92 9.89
C LEU A 171 7.40 -7.31 10.59
N GLN A 172 7.33 -8.16 11.62
CA GLN A 172 8.51 -8.66 12.34
C GLN A 172 9.18 -9.86 11.65
N SER A 173 8.49 -10.52 10.72
CA SER A 173 8.98 -11.70 10.01
C SER A 173 10.15 -11.38 9.06
N SER A 174 10.97 -12.39 8.77
CA SER A 174 12.02 -12.31 7.74
C SER A 174 11.43 -12.09 6.34
N GLU A 175 10.23 -12.62 6.06
CA GLU A 175 9.54 -12.43 4.79
C GLU A 175 9.30 -10.94 4.48
N TYR A 176 8.90 -10.17 5.50
CA TYR A 176 8.69 -8.74 5.34
C TYR A 176 10.03 -7.98 5.29
N LYS A 177 10.90 -8.20 6.27
CA LYS A 177 12.16 -7.44 6.43
C LYS A 177 13.15 -7.63 5.28
N ASN A 178 13.17 -8.81 4.67
CA ASN A 178 14.10 -9.11 3.58
C ASN A 178 13.57 -8.68 2.21
N ARG A 179 12.33 -8.19 2.12
CA ARG A 179 11.72 -7.78 0.87
C ARG A 179 12.00 -6.29 0.63
N PRO A 180 12.67 -5.92 -0.47
CA PRO A 180 12.87 -4.51 -0.78
C PRO A 180 11.52 -3.84 -1.09
N PHE A 181 11.39 -2.57 -0.70
CA PHE A 181 10.18 -1.80 -1.01
C PHE A 181 10.03 -1.54 -2.51
N THR A 182 11.17 -1.40 -3.21
CA THR A 182 11.21 -1.12 -4.63
C THR A 182 12.23 -1.99 -5.35
N GLY A 183 12.03 -2.24 -6.64
CA GLY A 183 13.03 -2.93 -7.48
C GLY A 183 14.25 -2.05 -7.81
N SER A 184 14.28 -0.79 -7.35
CA SER A 184 15.36 0.15 -7.63
C SER A 184 16.60 -0.02 -6.73
N GLY A 185 16.45 -0.70 -5.58
CA GLY A 185 17.48 -0.79 -4.55
C GLY A 185 17.72 0.52 -3.77
N LYS A 186 16.90 1.56 -3.98
CA LYS A 186 17.02 2.87 -3.32
C LYS A 186 16.21 2.98 -2.02
N LEU A 187 15.38 1.98 -1.73
CA LEU A 187 14.52 1.83 -0.54
C LEU A 187 14.50 0.38 -0.09
#